data_AF-A0A0W1EIF1-F1
#
_entry.id   AF-A0A0W1EIF1-F1
#
_cell.length_a   1.000
_cell.length_b   1.000
_cell.length_c   1.000
_cell.angle_alpha   90.00
_cell.angle_beta   90.00
_cell.angle_gamma   90.00
#
_symmetry.space_group_name_H-M   'P 1'
#
loop_
_entity.id
_entity.type
_entity.pdbx_description
1 polymer ?
#
loop_
_entity_poly.entity_id
_entity_poly.type
_entity_poly.pdbx_seq_one_letter_code
_entity_poly.pdbx_strand_id
1 'polypeptide(L)'
;MVGYHRYEGVAATTILAELYAALRLYVNFFQPSFKLAEKRRDGARVIKRHHAPATPCQRLLDDPRTTGAVRDRLTTVFAELDPVRLLHEIRRGQERLATIADVTPQTAPPINDALDQFLTGLRIAWRDGEIRPTAGAASKPKRERRRPDPLLSVTGELHDWFLAEPWRTGRELLDKLQAVHPGEHPDALLRTVQRRLKIWRAEQAHQLVFGPMALTPSVSMAS
;
A
#
# COMPACT_ATOMS: atom_id res chain seq x y z
N MET A 1 -4.15 7.14 10.25
CA MET A 1 -5.43 7.87 10.37
C MET A 1 -5.79 8.45 9.01
N VAL A 2 -4.97 9.36 8.47
CA VAL A 2 -5.07 9.84 7.07
C VAL A 2 -3.79 9.52 6.27
N GLY A 3 -2.68 9.18 6.94
CA GLY A 3 -1.39 8.95 6.27
C GLY A 3 -0.56 10.23 6.17
N TYR A 4 0.55 10.17 5.43
CA TYR A 4 1.46 11.31 5.22
C TYR A 4 1.40 11.89 3.80
N HIS A 5 0.38 11.50 3.03
CA HIS A 5 0.19 12.00 1.67
C HIS A 5 -0.22 13.47 1.67
N ARG A 6 0.10 14.15 0.57
CA ARG A 6 -0.28 15.54 0.35
C ARG A 6 -1.65 15.58 -0.31
N TYR A 7 -2.59 16.28 0.32
CA TYR A 7 -3.97 16.43 -0.13
C TYR A 7 -4.23 17.89 -0.47
N GLU A 8 -4.75 18.15 -1.66
CA GLU A 8 -5.01 19.51 -2.13
C GLU A 8 -6.39 19.63 -2.78
N GLY A 9 -6.98 20.82 -2.68
CA GLY A 9 -8.25 21.16 -3.31
C GLY A 9 -9.50 20.76 -2.53
N VAL A 10 -10.63 21.30 -3.00
CA VAL A 10 -11.95 21.18 -2.34
C VAL A 10 -12.40 19.72 -2.21
N ALA A 11 -12.13 18.90 -3.22
CA ALA A 11 -12.50 17.48 -3.19
C ALA A 11 -11.88 16.74 -1.99
N ALA A 12 -10.59 16.95 -1.73
CA ALA A 12 -9.91 16.33 -0.60
C ALA A 12 -10.41 16.88 0.73
N THR A 13 -10.68 18.19 0.82
CA THR A 13 -11.27 18.81 2.02
C THR A 13 -12.62 18.21 2.39
N THR A 14 -13.49 17.99 1.40
CA THR A 14 -14.81 17.37 1.63
C THR A 14 -14.67 15.95 2.18
N ILE A 15 -13.80 15.13 1.60
CA ILE A 15 -13.59 13.75 2.09
C ILE A 15 -12.98 13.76 3.50
N LEU A 16 -12.05 14.66 3.78
CA LEU A 16 -11.50 14.80 5.13
C LEU A 16 -12.58 15.19 6.14
N ALA A 17 -13.48 16.11 5.78
CA ALA A 17 -14.58 16.52 6.65
C ALA A 17 -15.50 15.32 6.99
N GLU A 18 -15.90 14.54 5.99
CA GLU A 18 -16.71 13.32 6.17
C GLU A 18 -15.98 12.28 7.04
N LEU A 19 -14.71 12.01 6.73
CA LEU A 19 -13.87 11.06 7.48
C LEU A 19 -13.72 11.47 8.95
N TYR A 20 -13.45 12.75 9.23
CA TYR A 20 -13.31 13.24 10.59
C TYR A 20 -14.65 13.30 11.34
N ALA A 21 -15.77 13.48 10.63
CA ALA A 21 -17.11 13.43 11.23
C ALA A 21 -17.47 12.03 11.75
N ALA A 22 -17.13 10.96 11.01
CA ALA A 22 -17.26 9.58 11.49
C ALA A 22 -16.21 9.26 12.57
N LEU A 23 -14.96 9.68 12.36
CA LEU A 23 -13.87 9.39 13.28
C LEU A 23 -14.12 9.98 14.67
N ARG A 24 -14.57 11.23 14.78
CA ARG A 24 -14.78 11.85 16.09
C ARG A 24 -15.80 11.06 16.91
N LEU A 25 -16.79 10.44 16.28
CA LEU A 25 -17.76 9.60 16.96
C LEU A 25 -17.10 8.28 17.39
N TYR A 26 -16.39 7.63 16.47
CA TYR A 26 -15.67 6.39 16.76
C TYR A 26 -14.68 6.53 17.93
N VAL A 27 -13.81 7.55 17.88
CA VAL A 27 -12.77 7.77 18.90
C VAL A 27 -13.37 8.16 20.24
N ASN A 28 -14.35 9.07 20.25
CA ASN A 28 -14.89 9.58 21.51
C ASN A 28 -15.80 8.57 22.23
N PHE A 29 -16.52 7.72 21.49
CA PHE A 29 -17.49 6.80 22.08
C PHE A 29 -16.97 5.36 22.22
N PHE A 30 -16.07 4.90 21.34
CA PHE A 30 -15.70 3.48 21.26
C PHE A 30 -14.21 3.19 21.46
N GLN A 31 -13.33 4.19 21.50
CA GLN A 31 -11.89 3.97 21.69
C GLN A 31 -11.43 4.37 23.10
N PRO A 32 -11.11 3.40 23.98
CA PRO A 32 -10.53 3.70 25.28
C PRO A 32 -9.17 4.39 25.12
N SER A 33 -8.92 5.39 25.95
CA SER A 33 -7.63 6.09 25.98
C SER A 33 -7.01 6.04 27.38
N PHE A 34 -5.70 5.80 27.43
CA PHE A 34 -4.90 5.89 28.64
C PHE A 34 -4.53 7.36 28.87
N LYS A 35 -5.12 7.97 29.89
CA LYS A 35 -4.77 9.32 30.31
C LYS A 35 -3.75 9.24 31.45
N LEU A 36 -2.70 10.05 31.35
CA LEU A 36 -1.66 10.15 32.35
C LEU A 36 -2.26 10.78 33.62
N ALA A 37 -2.23 10.05 34.72
CA ALA A 37 -2.71 10.52 36.02
C ALA A 37 -1.59 11.27 36.76
N GLU A 38 -0.38 10.74 36.69
CA GLU A 38 0.76 11.27 37.43
C GLU A 38 2.06 11.00 36.68
N LYS A 39 2.98 11.96 36.73
CA LYS A 39 4.34 11.81 36.25
C LYS A 39 5.29 12.38 37.29
N ARG A 40 6.15 11.53 37.84
CA ARG A 40 7.19 11.94 38.79
C ARG A 40 8.57 11.56 38.28
N ARG A 41 9.57 12.34 38.68
CA ARG A 41 10.98 12.09 38.38
C ARG A 41 11.70 11.74 39.68
N ASP A 42 12.50 10.69 39.61
CA ASP A 42 13.33 10.16 40.69
C ASP A 42 14.76 10.04 40.13
N GLY A 43 15.56 11.09 40.33
CA GLY A 43 16.84 11.27 39.65
C GLY A 43 16.70 11.21 38.12
N ALA A 44 17.34 10.21 37.49
CA ALA A 44 17.25 9.97 36.05
C ALA A 44 15.97 9.22 35.62
N ARG A 45 15.22 8.62 36.55
CA ARG A 45 14.06 7.78 36.25
C ARG A 45 12.77 8.60 36.20
N VAL A 46 11.93 8.34 35.19
CA VAL A 46 10.59 8.93 35.08
C VAL A 46 9.54 7.84 35.27
N ILE A 47 8.73 7.96 36.32
CA ILE A 47 7.63 7.03 36.63
C ILE A 47 6.32 7.69 36.21
N LYS A 48 5.50 6.97 35.44
CA LYS A 48 4.18 7.42 34.97
C LYS A 48 3.10 6.47 35.49
N ARG A 49 2.09 7.03 36.14
CA ARG A 49 0.86 6.31 36.51
C ARG A 49 -0.26 6.80 35.61
N HIS A 50 -1.03 5.86 35.06
CA HIS A 50 -2.14 6.17 34.17
C HIS A 50 -3.47 5.85 34.86
N HIS A 51 -4.54 6.52 34.44
CA HIS A 51 -5.88 6.11 34.78
C HIS A 51 -6.24 4.80 34.09
N ALA A 52 -7.28 4.13 34.62
CA ALA A 52 -7.93 3.03 33.91
C ALA A 52 -8.36 3.47 32.49
N PRO A 53 -8.29 2.56 31.50
CA PRO A 53 -8.72 2.85 30.14
C PRO A 53 -10.20 3.18 30.13
N ALA A 54 -10.54 4.36 29.59
CA ALA A 54 -11.91 4.82 29.42
C ALA A 54 -11.99 5.71 28.17
N THR A 55 -13.13 5.68 27.49
CA THR A 55 -13.38 6.53 26.32
C THR A 55 -13.56 7.99 26.76
N PRO A 56 -13.28 8.98 25.89
CA PRO A 56 -13.57 10.37 26.20
C PRO A 56 -15.01 10.62 26.63
N CYS A 57 -15.99 9.94 26.01
CA CYS A 57 -17.40 10.03 26.39
C CYS A 57 -17.64 9.49 27.81
N GLN A 58 -17.11 8.31 28.16
CA GLN A 58 -17.21 7.77 29.52
C GLN A 58 -16.63 8.73 30.55
N ARG A 59 -15.46 9.30 30.29
CA ARG A 59 -14.84 10.28 31.19
C ARG A 59 -15.70 11.53 31.37
N LEU A 60 -16.36 11.99 30.32
CA LEU A 60 -17.27 13.14 30.38
C LEU A 60 -18.54 12.79 31.17
N LEU A 61 -19.05 11.58 31.02
CA LEU A 61 -20.15 11.07 31.85
C LEU A 61 -19.71 10.89 33.32
N ASP A 62 -18.45 10.59 33.61
CA ASP A 62 -18.00 10.45 35.00
C ASP A 62 -17.64 11.80 35.66
N ASP A 63 -17.48 12.89 34.89
CA ASP A 63 -17.10 14.20 35.43
C ASP A 63 -18.28 14.87 36.18
N PRO A 64 -18.12 15.22 37.47
CA PRO A 64 -19.16 15.87 38.27
C PRO A 64 -19.68 17.20 37.68
N ARG A 65 -18.90 17.87 36.84
CA ARG A 65 -19.26 19.15 36.22
C ARG A 65 -20.19 18.99 35.02
N THR A 66 -20.39 17.77 34.53
CA THR A 66 -21.25 17.51 33.37
C THR A 66 -22.72 17.56 33.78
N THR A 67 -23.46 18.49 33.20
CA THR A 67 -24.91 18.67 33.43
C THR A 67 -25.74 17.45 33.00
N GLY A 68 -26.91 17.27 33.60
CA GLY A 68 -27.87 16.21 33.23
C GLY A 68 -28.22 16.22 31.74
N ALA A 69 -28.57 17.39 31.19
CA ALA A 69 -28.93 17.53 29.78
C ALA A 69 -27.82 17.07 28.81
N VAL A 70 -26.54 17.28 29.16
CA VAL A 70 -25.41 16.79 28.35
C VAL A 70 -25.28 15.27 28.45
N ARG A 71 -25.47 14.70 29.65
CA ARG A 71 -25.44 13.24 29.86
C ARG A 71 -26.53 12.54 29.06
N ASP A 72 -27.75 13.07 29.11
CA ASP A 72 -28.88 12.53 28.36
C ASP A 72 -28.60 12.56 26.87
N ARG A 73 -28.14 13.70 26.34
CA ARG A 73 -27.77 13.84 24.93
C ARG A 73 -26.69 12.85 24.50
N LEU A 74 -25.63 12.67 25.29
CA LEU A 74 -24.56 11.73 24.98
C LEU A 74 -25.06 10.28 24.98
N THR A 75 -25.99 9.96 25.88
CA THR A 75 -26.58 8.63 26.00
C THR A 75 -27.48 8.33 24.80
N THR A 76 -28.32 9.29 24.39
CA THR A 76 -29.13 9.17 23.17
C THR A 76 -28.25 8.98 21.93
N VAL A 77 -27.22 9.81 21.78
CA VAL A 77 -26.28 9.67 20.65
C VAL A 77 -25.63 8.29 20.68
N PHE A 78 -25.11 7.85 21.83
CA PHE A 78 -24.44 6.54 21.92
C PHE A 78 -25.35 5.38 21.53
N ALA A 79 -26.64 5.42 21.91
CA ALA A 79 -27.61 4.39 21.58
C ALA A 79 -27.88 4.26 20.06
N GLU A 80 -27.66 5.33 19.29
CA GLU A 80 -27.85 5.34 17.84
C GLU A 80 -26.58 4.98 17.05
N LEU A 81 -25.41 4.95 17.69
CA LEU A 81 -24.15 4.70 17.01
C LEU A 81 -23.87 3.20 16.82
N ASP A 82 -23.50 2.83 15.60
CA ASP A 82 -22.96 1.51 15.28
C ASP A 82 -21.44 1.62 15.03
N PRO A 83 -20.60 1.00 15.86
CA PRO A 83 -19.15 1.06 15.71
C PRO A 83 -18.64 0.41 14.41
N VAL A 84 -19.33 -0.60 13.89
CA VAL A 84 -18.96 -1.26 12.63
C VAL A 84 -19.26 -0.36 11.46
N ARG A 85 -20.44 0.27 11.44
CA ARG A 85 -20.82 1.25 10.42
C ARG A 85 -19.88 2.45 10.40
N LEU A 86 -19.52 2.99 11.56
CA LEU A 86 -18.52 4.06 11.67
C LEU A 86 -17.15 3.63 11.12
N LEU A 87 -16.70 2.42 11.43
CA LEU A 87 -15.43 1.90 10.91
C LEU A 87 -15.46 1.73 9.39
N HIS A 88 -16.59 1.29 8.84
CA HIS A 88 -16.81 1.20 7.40
C HIS A 88 -16.75 2.57 6.72
N GLU A 89 -17.43 3.58 7.27
CA GLU A 89 -17.38 4.96 6.79
C GLU A 89 -15.96 5.54 6.82
N ILE A 90 -15.21 5.28 7.90
CA ILE A 90 -13.80 5.69 8.03
C ILE A 90 -12.94 5.03 6.95
N ARG A 91 -13.15 3.74 6.66
CA ARG A 91 -12.40 3.01 5.63
C ARG A 91 -12.70 3.54 4.23
N ARG A 92 -13.97 3.76 3.91
CA ARG A 92 -14.39 4.37 2.64
C ARG A 92 -13.79 5.76 2.44
N GLY A 93 -13.74 6.58 3.50
CA GLY A 93 -13.06 7.88 3.46
C GLY A 93 -11.56 7.76 3.19
N GLN A 94 -10.90 6.78 3.80
CA GLN A 94 -9.48 6.50 3.57
C GLN A 94 -9.19 6.04 2.13
N GLU A 95 -10.04 5.20 1.55
CA GLU A 95 -9.93 4.76 0.15
C GLU A 95 -10.06 5.93 -0.82
N ARG A 96 -11.10 6.75 -0.64
CA ARG A 96 -11.32 7.95 -1.47
C ARG A 96 -10.14 8.92 -1.39
N LEU A 97 -9.53 9.07 -0.22
CA LEU A 97 -8.29 9.86 -0.08
C LEU A 97 -7.09 9.21 -0.76
N ALA A 98 -6.93 7.89 -0.65
CA ALA A 98 -5.84 7.17 -1.31
C ALA A 98 -5.92 7.33 -2.83
N THR A 99 -7.13 7.30 -3.41
CA THR A 99 -7.37 7.59 -4.84
C THR A 99 -6.91 8.99 -5.24
N ILE A 100 -7.21 10.01 -4.43
CA ILE A 100 -6.77 11.40 -4.72
C ILE A 100 -5.25 11.55 -4.62
N ALA A 101 -4.60 10.76 -3.76
CA ALA A 101 -3.16 10.82 -3.55
C ALA A 101 -2.34 9.97 -4.55
N ASP A 102 -2.95 9.45 -5.61
CA ASP A 102 -2.35 8.51 -6.58
C ASP A 102 -1.61 7.34 -5.90
N VAL A 103 -2.12 6.89 -4.75
CA VAL A 103 -1.62 5.71 -4.07
C VAL A 103 -2.28 4.51 -4.72
N THR A 104 -1.49 3.61 -5.34
CA THR A 104 -2.03 2.30 -5.73
C THR A 104 -2.51 1.62 -4.45
N PRO A 105 -3.82 1.37 -4.28
CA PRO A 105 -4.32 0.75 -3.06
C PRO A 105 -3.66 -0.63 -2.92
N GLN A 106 -2.84 -0.80 -1.88
CA GLN A 106 -2.25 -2.11 -1.58
C GLN A 106 -3.36 -3.00 -1.04
N THR A 107 -3.73 -4.01 -1.83
CA THR A 107 -4.43 -5.24 -1.39
C THR A 107 -5.63 -4.99 -0.45
N ALA A 108 -6.38 -3.91 -0.65
CA ALA A 108 -7.68 -3.81 -0.03
C ALA A 108 -8.63 -4.65 -0.90
N PRO A 109 -9.33 -5.68 -0.37
CA PRO A 109 -10.46 -6.24 -1.09
C PRO A 109 -11.41 -5.09 -1.43
N PRO A 110 -12.04 -5.06 -2.61
CA PRO A 110 -13.03 -4.03 -2.91
C PRO A 110 -14.05 -4.07 -1.78
N ILE A 111 -14.05 -3.05 -0.93
CA ILE A 111 -15.14 -2.82 0.00
C ILE A 111 -16.27 -2.31 -0.90
N ASN A 112 -16.95 -3.23 -1.58
CA ASN A 112 -18.22 -2.90 -2.22
C ASN A 112 -19.13 -2.29 -1.15
N ASP A 113 -20.03 -1.39 -1.54
CA ASP A 113 -20.90 -0.60 -0.67
C ASP A 113 -21.76 -1.41 0.35
N ALA A 114 -21.69 -2.74 0.33
CA ALA A 114 -22.35 -3.64 1.26
C ALA A 114 -21.52 -3.90 2.54
N LEU A 115 -22.06 -3.50 3.69
CA LEU A 115 -21.51 -3.70 5.04
C LEU A 115 -21.09 -5.16 5.34
N ASP A 116 -21.80 -6.14 4.76
CA ASP A 116 -21.53 -7.57 4.96
C ASP A 116 -20.18 -8.03 4.39
N GLN A 117 -19.77 -7.47 3.25
CA GLN A 117 -18.47 -7.78 2.65
C GLN A 117 -17.34 -7.16 3.47
N PHE A 118 -17.57 -5.95 3.99
CA PHE A 118 -16.64 -5.31 4.92
C PHE A 118 -16.41 -6.16 6.18
N LEU A 119 -17.48 -6.69 6.78
CA LEU A 119 -17.41 -7.61 7.92
C LEU A 119 -16.62 -8.88 7.58
N THR A 120 -16.84 -9.45 6.39
CA THR A 120 -16.11 -10.62 5.92
C THR A 120 -14.61 -10.32 5.79
N GLY A 121 -14.25 -9.14 5.28
CA GLY A 121 -12.87 -8.67 5.21
C GLY A 121 -12.23 -8.48 6.59
N LEU A 122 -12.94 -7.89 7.56
CA LEU A 122 -12.45 -7.69 8.93
C LEU A 122 -12.02 -9.00 9.61
N ARG A 123 -12.69 -10.12 9.30
CA ARG A 123 -12.39 -11.44 9.88
C ARG A 123 -10.98 -11.94 9.54
N ILE A 124 -10.48 -11.61 8.34
CA ILE A 124 -9.15 -12.03 7.86
C ILE A 124 -8.09 -10.92 7.97
N ALA A 125 -8.52 -9.69 8.22
CA ALA A 125 -7.69 -8.49 8.21
C ALA A 125 -6.46 -8.52 9.14
N TRP A 126 -6.50 -9.29 10.24
CA TRP A 126 -5.36 -9.43 11.14
C TRP A 126 -4.16 -10.19 10.52
N ARG A 127 -4.38 -10.94 9.43
CA ARG A 127 -3.34 -11.71 8.74
C ARG A 127 -2.44 -10.83 7.87
N ASP A 128 -3.00 -9.73 7.33
CA ASP A 128 -2.35 -8.92 6.30
C ASP A 128 -1.63 -7.67 6.86
N GLY A 129 -1.54 -7.54 8.19
CA GLY A 129 -0.83 -6.43 8.83
C GLY A 129 -1.56 -5.09 8.71
N GLU A 130 -0.94 -4.08 8.09
CA GLU A 130 -1.52 -2.74 7.96
C GLU A 130 -2.51 -2.67 6.78
N ILE A 131 -3.79 -2.89 7.08
CA ILE A 131 -4.90 -2.91 6.11
C ILE A 131 -5.38 -1.53 5.65
N ARG A 132 -4.69 -0.44 6.01
CA ARG A 132 -5.19 0.92 5.73
C ARG A 132 -4.85 1.32 4.30
N PRO A 133 -5.83 1.77 3.50
CA PRO A 133 -5.58 2.22 2.12
C PRO A 133 -4.55 3.36 2.03
N THR A 134 -4.55 4.25 3.02
CA THR A 134 -3.63 5.40 3.11
C THR A 134 -2.25 5.06 3.69
N ALA A 135 -1.95 3.79 3.98
CA ALA A 135 -0.65 3.38 4.50
C ALA A 135 0.34 2.98 3.40
N GLY A 136 -0.17 2.67 2.20
CA GLY A 136 0.65 2.31 1.05
C GLY A 136 1.58 3.44 0.62
N ALA A 137 2.82 3.09 0.25
CA ALA A 137 3.70 4.06 -0.39
C ALA A 137 3.11 4.47 -1.74
N ALA A 138 3.15 5.77 -2.06
CA ALA A 138 2.76 6.25 -3.39
C ALA A 138 3.56 5.52 -4.47
N SER A 139 2.90 5.10 -5.54
CA SER A 139 3.58 4.44 -6.65
C SER A 139 4.56 5.43 -7.28
N LYS A 140 5.86 5.17 -7.12
CA LYS A 140 6.86 5.98 -7.80
C LYS A 140 6.73 5.73 -9.31
N PRO A 141 6.66 6.77 -10.15
CA PRO A 141 6.66 6.57 -11.59
C PRO A 141 7.90 5.77 -11.96
N LYS A 142 7.71 4.73 -12.78
CA LYS A 142 8.82 3.89 -13.25
C LYS A 142 9.74 4.80 -14.05
N ARG A 143 11.00 4.95 -13.61
CA ARG A 143 11.98 5.74 -14.34
C ARG A 143 12.21 5.09 -15.70
N GLU A 144 11.72 5.73 -16.74
CA GLU A 144 11.95 5.30 -18.11
C GLU A 144 13.44 5.46 -18.48
N ARG A 145 13.89 4.66 -19.44
CA ARG A 145 15.26 4.78 -19.94
C ARG A 145 15.40 6.12 -20.65
N ARG A 146 16.42 6.91 -20.31
CA ARG A 146 16.74 8.16 -21.01
C ARG A 146 17.43 7.95 -22.36
N ARG A 147 17.92 6.74 -22.62
CA ARG A 147 18.57 6.35 -23.87
C ARG A 147 17.86 5.13 -24.45
N PRO A 148 17.65 5.08 -25.78
CA PRO A 148 17.20 3.89 -26.48
C PRO A 148 18.06 2.67 -26.12
N ASP A 149 17.45 1.48 -26.10
CA ASP A 149 18.17 0.25 -25.74
C ASP A 149 19.20 -0.09 -26.85
N PRO A 150 20.51 -0.15 -26.55
CA PRO A 150 21.54 -0.41 -27.58
C PRO A 150 21.47 -1.80 -28.20
N LEU A 151 20.69 -2.72 -27.62
CA LEU A 151 20.48 -4.07 -28.14
C LEU A 151 19.08 -4.25 -28.73
N LEU A 152 18.31 -3.19 -28.96
CA LEU A 152 16.92 -3.28 -29.41
C LEU A 152 16.82 -4.05 -30.74
N SER A 153 17.60 -3.66 -31.74
CA SER A 153 17.65 -4.28 -33.08
C SER A 153 18.00 -5.76 -33.04
N VAL A 154 18.95 -6.15 -32.20
CA VAL A 154 19.48 -7.52 -32.10
C VAL A 154 18.78 -8.37 -31.02
N THR A 155 17.69 -7.87 -30.43
CA THR A 155 16.98 -8.58 -29.36
C THR A 155 16.43 -9.92 -29.81
N GLY A 156 15.81 -9.97 -30.99
CA GLY A 156 15.24 -11.20 -31.54
C GLY A 156 16.32 -12.25 -31.81
N GLU A 157 17.39 -11.84 -32.49
CA GLU A 157 18.52 -12.72 -32.82
C GLU A 157 19.21 -13.30 -31.55
N LEU A 158 19.41 -12.47 -30.52
CA LEU A 158 19.93 -12.93 -29.24
C LEU A 158 18.98 -13.93 -28.55
N HIS A 159 17.67 -13.75 -28.69
CA HIS A 159 16.68 -14.65 -28.12
C HIS A 159 16.66 -16.00 -28.86
N ASP A 160 16.76 -15.99 -30.19
CA ASP A 160 16.83 -17.20 -31.00
C ASP A 160 18.08 -18.02 -30.68
N TRP A 161 19.24 -17.36 -30.52
CA TRP A 161 20.46 -18.03 -30.06
C TRP A 161 20.34 -18.59 -28.64
N PHE A 162 19.61 -17.90 -27.76
CA PHE A 162 19.32 -18.41 -26.42
C PHE A 162 18.41 -19.64 -26.45
N LEU A 163 17.39 -19.68 -27.31
CA LEU A 163 16.51 -20.84 -27.45
C LEU A 163 17.23 -22.05 -28.04
N ALA A 164 18.13 -21.83 -29.01
CA ALA A 164 18.93 -22.89 -29.62
C ALA A 164 19.96 -23.48 -28.64
N GLU A 165 20.63 -22.63 -27.85
CA GLU A 165 21.69 -23.05 -26.93
C GLU A 165 21.54 -22.38 -25.54
N PRO A 166 20.58 -22.82 -24.70
CA PRO A 166 20.26 -22.16 -23.41
C PRO A 166 21.40 -22.14 -22.38
N TRP A 167 22.37 -23.05 -22.55
CA TRP A 167 23.55 -23.19 -21.67
C TRP A 167 24.65 -22.16 -21.95
N ARG A 168 24.61 -21.41 -23.07
CA ARG A 168 25.64 -20.41 -23.37
C ARG A 168 25.70 -19.28 -22.36
N THR A 169 26.90 -18.76 -22.15
CA THR A 169 27.12 -17.62 -21.24
C THR A 169 26.83 -16.29 -21.93
N GLY A 170 26.56 -15.25 -21.12
CA GLY A 170 26.37 -13.90 -21.67
C GLY A 170 27.61 -13.32 -22.35
N ARG A 171 28.81 -13.80 -22.00
CA ARG A 171 30.05 -13.42 -22.69
C ARG A 171 30.12 -14.06 -24.07
N GLU A 172 29.88 -15.37 -24.16
CA GLU A 172 29.84 -16.08 -25.45
C GLU A 172 28.81 -15.51 -26.42
N LEU A 173 27.62 -15.12 -25.92
CA LEU A 173 26.60 -14.50 -26.76
C LEU A 173 26.97 -13.08 -27.19
N LEU A 174 27.69 -12.32 -26.36
CA LEU A 174 28.20 -11.01 -26.75
C LEU A 174 29.35 -11.14 -27.77
N ASP A 175 30.25 -12.09 -27.59
CA ASP A 175 31.37 -12.32 -28.52
C ASP A 175 30.84 -12.80 -29.88
N LYS A 176 29.83 -13.67 -29.88
CA LYS A 176 29.11 -14.07 -31.10
C LYS A 176 28.43 -12.86 -31.76
N LEU A 177 27.79 -12.00 -30.98
CA LEU A 177 27.14 -10.78 -31.47
C LEU A 177 28.16 -9.82 -32.12
N GLN A 178 29.34 -9.63 -31.50
CA GLN A 178 30.42 -8.80 -32.03
C GLN A 178 31.06 -9.38 -33.29
N ALA A 179 31.07 -10.71 -33.44
CA ALA A 179 31.55 -11.36 -34.65
C ALA A 179 30.58 -11.21 -35.83
N VAL A 180 29.26 -11.22 -35.57
CA VAL A 180 28.22 -11.04 -36.59
C VAL A 180 28.04 -9.58 -36.98
N HIS A 181 28.10 -8.66 -36.00
CA HIS A 181 27.95 -7.21 -36.17
C HIS A 181 29.20 -6.47 -35.67
N PRO A 182 30.30 -6.44 -36.45
CA PRO A 182 31.55 -5.85 -36.01
C PRO A 182 31.43 -4.33 -35.82
N GLY A 183 31.83 -3.84 -34.65
CA GLY A 183 31.92 -2.40 -34.34
C GLY A 183 30.66 -1.76 -33.74
N GLU A 184 29.52 -2.45 -33.71
CA GLU A 184 28.24 -1.89 -33.22
C GLU A 184 27.98 -2.14 -31.72
N HIS A 185 28.65 -3.14 -31.14
CA HIS A 185 28.34 -3.63 -29.79
C HIS A 185 29.59 -3.70 -28.90
N PRO A 186 29.91 -2.64 -28.13
CA PRO A 186 31.08 -2.63 -27.26
C PRO A 186 30.93 -3.57 -26.05
N ASP A 187 32.07 -3.98 -25.47
CA ASP A 187 32.14 -4.85 -24.28
C ASP A 187 31.34 -4.31 -23.07
N ALA A 188 31.11 -2.99 -23.02
CA ALA A 188 30.27 -2.35 -22.00
C ALA A 188 28.81 -2.89 -21.98
N LEU A 189 28.35 -3.54 -23.05
CA LEU A 189 27.01 -4.13 -23.15
C LEU A 189 26.88 -5.50 -22.47
N LEU A 190 27.96 -6.10 -21.95
CA LEU A 190 27.94 -7.41 -21.31
C LEU A 190 26.89 -7.50 -20.17
N ARG A 191 26.81 -6.48 -19.32
CA ARG A 191 25.81 -6.44 -18.25
C ARG A 191 24.38 -6.36 -18.78
N THR A 192 24.16 -5.72 -19.92
CA THR A 192 22.85 -5.64 -20.58
C THR A 192 22.44 -7.01 -21.14
N VAL A 193 23.36 -7.73 -21.78
CA VAL A 193 23.14 -9.11 -22.29
C VAL A 193 22.85 -10.06 -21.13
N GLN A 194 23.68 -10.06 -20.09
CA GLN A 194 23.49 -10.91 -18.91
C GLN A 194 22.15 -10.66 -18.20
N ARG A 195 21.71 -9.39 -18.13
CA ARG A 195 20.41 -9.04 -17.55
C ARG A 195 19.25 -9.60 -18.38
N ARG A 196 19.34 -9.58 -19.70
CA ARG A 196 18.33 -10.18 -20.60
C ARG A 196 18.27 -11.69 -20.43
N LEU A 197 19.43 -12.36 -20.43
CA LEU A 197 19.50 -13.82 -20.19
C LEU A 197 18.92 -14.21 -18.83
N LYS A 198 19.14 -13.41 -17.79
CA LYS A 198 18.53 -13.65 -16.48
C LYS A 198 17.00 -13.64 -16.54
N ILE A 199 16.42 -12.71 -17.31
CA ILE A 199 14.96 -12.63 -17.51
C ILE A 199 14.47 -13.85 -18.29
N TRP A 200 15.08 -14.15 -19.44
CA TRP A 200 14.66 -15.28 -20.27
C TRP A 200 14.83 -16.64 -19.57
N ARG A 201 15.89 -16.84 -18.78
CA ARG A 201 16.05 -18.05 -17.96
C ARG A 201 14.99 -18.16 -16.87
N ALA A 202 14.60 -17.05 -16.26
CA ALA A 202 13.53 -17.06 -15.27
C ALA A 202 12.17 -17.40 -15.90
N GLU A 203 11.88 -16.86 -17.09
CA GLU A 203 10.69 -17.20 -17.88
C GLU A 203 10.67 -18.67 -18.29
N GLN A 204 11.79 -19.18 -18.81
CA GLN A 204 11.92 -20.59 -19.19
C GLN A 204 11.81 -21.54 -17.98
N ALA A 205 12.45 -21.21 -16.85
CA ALA A 205 12.32 -21.98 -15.62
C ALA A 205 10.88 -21.97 -15.10
N HIS A 206 10.19 -20.83 -15.17
CA HIS A 206 8.79 -20.72 -14.80
C HIS A 206 7.90 -21.62 -15.70
N GLN A 207 8.14 -21.62 -17.01
CA GLN A 207 7.42 -22.50 -17.95
C GLN A 207 7.67 -23.98 -17.68
N LEU A 208 8.90 -24.38 -17.35
CA LEU A 208 9.24 -25.78 -17.03
C LEU A 208 8.54 -26.26 -15.75
N VAL A 209 8.38 -25.38 -14.75
CA VAL A 209 7.80 -25.74 -13.44
C VAL A 209 6.27 -25.66 -13.44
N PHE A 210 5.69 -24.66 -14.09
CA PHE A 210 4.25 -24.37 -14.03
C PHE A 210 3.49 -24.67 -15.32
N GLY A 211 4.18 -25.13 -16.37
CA GLY A 211 3.63 -25.32 -17.70
C GLY A 211 3.45 -23.99 -18.47
N PRO A 212 3.09 -24.04 -19.76
CA PRO A 212 2.79 -22.86 -20.56
C PRO A 212 1.46 -22.25 -20.09
N MET A 213 1.47 -21.45 -19.03
CA MET A 213 0.39 -20.51 -18.79
C MET A 213 0.42 -19.49 -19.93
N ALA A 214 -0.71 -19.29 -20.61
CA ALA A 214 -0.86 -18.28 -21.64
C ALA A 214 -0.39 -16.92 -21.09
N LEU A 215 0.84 -16.54 -21.43
CA LEU A 215 1.36 -15.20 -21.19
C LEU A 215 0.51 -14.27 -22.04
N THR A 216 -0.52 -13.67 -21.44
CA THR A 216 -1.05 -12.40 -21.94
C THR A 216 0.15 -11.47 -22.09
N PRO A 217 0.41 -10.90 -23.28
CA PRO A 217 1.59 -10.09 -23.51
C PRO A 217 1.41 -8.77 -22.74
N SER A 218 1.94 -8.71 -21.52
CA SER A 218 1.97 -7.50 -20.71
C SER A 218 3.39 -6.97 -20.57
N VAL A 219 4.07 -6.72 -21.69
CA VAL A 219 5.09 -5.67 -21.75
C VAL A 219 5.03 -5.06 -23.14
N SER A 220 4.36 -3.91 -23.23
CA SER A 220 4.59 -2.93 -24.27
C SER A 220 6.09 -2.63 -24.32
N MET A 221 6.75 -3.13 -25.37
CA MET A 221 7.98 -2.55 -25.88
C MET A 221 7.58 -1.21 -26.50
N ALA A 222 7.53 -0.17 -25.68
CA ALA A 222 7.38 1.21 -26.11
C ALA A 222 8.76 1.75 -26.53
N SER A 223 8.74 2.46 -27.66
CA SER A 223 9.81 3.12 -28.40
C SER A 223 10.76 3.99 -27.57
#